data_AF-A0A916B7P3-F1
#
_entry.id   AF-A0A916B7P3-F1
#
_cell.length_a   1.000
_cell.length_b   1.000
_cell.length_c   1.000
_cell.angle_alpha   90.00
_cell.angle_beta   90.00
_cell.angle_gamma   90.00
#
_symmetry.space_group_name_H-M   'P 1'
#
loop_
_entity.id
_entity.type
_entity.pdbx_description
1 polymer ?
#
loop_
_entity_poly.entity_id
_entity_poly.type
_entity_poly.pdbx_seq_one_letter_code
_entity_poly.pdbx_strand_id
1 'polypeptide(L)'
;MSHNKNTAESSGSHHKLKWVALSASFFSFVVTFWIWPVADSNQAVVASTLMAVIVLWVTEAIPLYVSALTGSFILLSLGDFSAGDVFQPYFDPVIVLFLGGFILARGMQKYEIDHRMAHEILKRMGDSPLIFVLGLMLVTAFLSMWMSNTASAAIMIPISIIVLRENNLFHEQSRFAKGTVLAVAYAATIGGIGSLVGSPPNAIAAKYLSERSISLSFVEWMLKALPFVVLALFFTLNRPGFVGGSIS
;
A
#
# COMPACT_ATOMS: atom_id res chain seq x y z
N MET A 1 5.30 -15.74 -37.25
CA MET A 1 4.68 -14.44 -37.60
C MET A 1 3.42 -14.07 -36.79
N SER A 2 2.85 -14.97 -35.96
CA SER A 2 1.66 -14.66 -35.12
C SER A 2 1.97 -14.03 -33.76
N HIS A 3 3.22 -14.09 -33.28
CA HIS A 3 3.59 -13.60 -31.95
C HIS A 3 3.70 -12.07 -31.85
N ASN A 4 3.81 -11.35 -32.98
CA ASN A 4 4.02 -9.90 -33.03
C ASN A 4 2.72 -9.08 -33.22
N LYS A 5 1.58 -9.74 -33.49
CA LYS A 5 0.28 -9.06 -33.63
C LYS A 5 -0.41 -8.83 -32.28
N ASN A 6 -0.34 -9.80 -31.38
CA ASN A 6 -0.96 -9.70 -30.04
C ASN A 6 -0.30 -8.64 -29.14
N THR A 7 1.00 -8.38 -29.31
CA THR A 7 1.73 -7.33 -28.59
C THR A 7 1.42 -5.93 -29.11
N ALA A 8 1.19 -5.78 -30.43
CA ALA A 8 0.79 -4.52 -31.03
C ALA A 8 -0.68 -4.16 -30.72
N GLU A 9 -1.58 -5.15 -30.70
CA GLU A 9 -2.99 -4.95 -30.33
C GLU A 9 -3.18 -4.65 -28.84
N SER A 10 -2.43 -5.30 -27.94
CA SER A 10 -2.48 -4.99 -26.51
C SER A 10 -1.94 -3.60 -26.20
N SER A 11 -0.82 -3.19 -26.84
CA SER A 11 -0.25 -1.84 -26.72
C SER A 11 -1.21 -0.76 -27.22
N GLY A 12 -1.93 -1.01 -28.32
CA GLY A 12 -2.92 -0.08 -28.86
C GLY A 12 -4.14 0.10 -27.96
N SER A 13 -4.60 -0.97 -27.31
CA SER A 13 -5.74 -0.94 -26.37
C SER A 13 -5.40 -0.15 -25.11
N HIS A 14 -4.23 -0.40 -24.51
CA HIS A 14 -3.76 0.35 -23.34
C HIS A 14 -3.57 1.84 -23.65
N HIS A 15 -3.11 2.19 -24.85
CA HIS A 15 -2.96 3.59 -25.24
C HIS A 15 -4.30 4.30 -25.42
N LYS A 16 -5.28 3.65 -26.07
CA LYS A 16 -6.65 4.19 -26.21
C LYS A 16 -7.32 4.42 -24.85
N LEU A 17 -7.16 3.49 -23.91
CA LEU A 17 -7.73 3.61 -22.57
C LEU A 17 -7.18 4.82 -21.80
N LYS A 18 -5.88 5.12 -21.94
CA LYS A 18 -5.27 6.32 -21.36
C LYS A 18 -5.87 7.61 -21.91
N TRP A 19 -6.07 7.71 -23.22
CA TRP A 19 -6.69 8.88 -23.84
C TRP A 19 -8.15 9.07 -23.44
N VAL A 20 -8.90 7.98 -23.29
CA VAL A 20 -10.27 8.01 -22.76
C VAL A 20 -10.27 8.55 -21.33
N ALA A 21 -9.37 8.06 -20.48
CA ALA A 21 -9.28 8.52 -19.09
C ALA A 21 -8.84 9.98 -18.96
N LEU A 22 -7.88 10.44 -19.77
CA LEU A 22 -7.47 11.85 -19.82
C LEU A 22 -8.63 12.75 -20.29
N SER A 23 -9.35 12.32 -21.34
CA SER A 23 -10.53 13.03 -21.83
C SER A 23 -11.64 13.07 -20.77
N ALA A 24 -11.84 11.97 -20.04
CA ALA A 24 -12.81 11.91 -18.95
C ALA A 24 -12.43 12.84 -17.78
N SER A 25 -11.14 12.92 -17.42
CA SER A 25 -10.66 13.86 -16.41
C SER A 25 -10.90 15.31 -16.83
N PHE A 26 -10.54 15.67 -18.06
CA PHE A 26 -10.81 17.01 -18.61
C PHE A 26 -12.31 17.32 -18.65
N PHE A 27 -13.12 16.37 -19.11
CA PHE A 27 -14.57 16.52 -19.13
C PHE A 27 -15.13 16.73 -17.72
N SER A 28 -14.67 15.96 -16.74
CA SER A 28 -15.09 16.11 -15.34
C SER A 28 -14.73 17.49 -14.77
N PHE A 29 -13.56 18.03 -15.13
CA PHE A 29 -13.16 19.39 -14.75
C PHE A 29 -14.16 20.43 -15.27
N VAL A 30 -14.44 20.39 -16.58
CA VAL A 30 -15.34 21.36 -17.23
C VAL A 30 -16.74 21.26 -16.67
N VAL A 31 -17.26 20.04 -16.53
CA VAL A 31 -18.60 19.79 -15.98
C VAL A 31 -18.71 20.34 -14.55
N THR A 32 -17.76 20.04 -13.68
CA THR A 32 -17.78 20.56 -12.30
C THR A 32 -17.66 22.08 -12.25
N PHE A 33 -16.85 22.69 -13.12
CA PHE A 33 -16.62 24.13 -13.12
C PHE A 33 -17.87 24.93 -13.48
N TRP A 34 -18.66 24.43 -14.43
CA TRP A 34 -19.86 25.12 -14.91
C TRP A 34 -21.15 24.74 -14.18
N ILE A 35 -21.25 23.51 -13.65
CA ILE A 35 -22.48 23.01 -13.04
C ILE A 35 -22.52 23.28 -11.54
N TRP A 36 -21.37 23.29 -10.86
CA TRP A 36 -21.38 23.39 -9.41
C TRP A 36 -21.76 24.80 -8.94
N PRO A 37 -22.82 24.96 -8.14
CA PRO A 37 -23.31 26.27 -7.73
C PRO A 37 -22.46 26.84 -6.59
N VAL A 38 -21.23 27.28 -6.88
CA VAL A 38 -20.42 28.05 -5.93
C VAL A 38 -20.45 29.54 -6.28
N ALA A 39 -20.58 30.38 -5.26
CA ALA A 39 -20.54 31.84 -5.42
C ALA A 39 -19.11 32.37 -5.67
N ASP A 40 -18.08 31.61 -5.24
CA ASP A 40 -16.67 32.00 -5.33
C ASP A 40 -15.95 31.23 -6.45
N SER A 41 -15.29 31.98 -7.33
CA SER A 41 -14.53 31.44 -8.46
C SER A 41 -13.40 30.51 -7.99
N ASN A 42 -12.73 30.82 -6.88
CA ASN A 42 -11.64 29.99 -6.37
C ASN A 42 -12.13 28.63 -5.87
N GLN A 43 -13.30 28.59 -5.23
CA GLN A 43 -13.91 27.35 -4.78
C GLN A 43 -14.34 26.46 -5.96
N ALA A 44 -14.84 27.05 -7.04
CA ALA A 44 -15.17 26.33 -8.28
C ALA A 44 -13.90 25.70 -8.90
N VAL A 45 -12.79 26.44 -8.98
CA VAL A 45 -11.51 25.91 -9.48
C VAL A 45 -11.00 24.75 -8.63
N VAL A 46 -11.05 24.86 -7.30
CA VAL A 46 -10.62 23.80 -6.38
C VAL A 46 -11.47 22.54 -6.56
N ALA A 47 -12.80 22.68 -6.59
CA ALA A 47 -13.72 21.54 -6.74
C ALA A 47 -13.51 20.82 -8.08
N SER A 48 -13.37 21.57 -9.18
CA SER A 48 -13.13 21.02 -10.51
C SER A 48 -11.78 20.34 -10.62
N THR A 49 -10.74 20.94 -10.02
CA THR A 49 -9.41 20.34 -9.97
C THR A 49 -9.44 19.03 -9.20
N LEU A 50 -10.10 19.01 -8.04
CA LEU A 50 -10.24 17.81 -7.21
C LEU A 50 -10.95 16.70 -7.99
N MET A 51 -12.06 17.00 -8.67
CA MET A 51 -12.79 16.01 -9.47
C MET A 51 -11.92 15.44 -10.59
N ALA A 52 -11.21 16.31 -11.32
CA ALA A 52 -10.31 15.90 -12.39
C ALA A 52 -9.20 14.97 -11.88
N VAL A 53 -8.59 15.30 -10.74
CA VAL A 53 -7.54 14.50 -10.11
C VAL A 53 -8.08 13.16 -9.59
N ILE A 54 -9.30 13.12 -9.02
CA ILE A 54 -9.97 11.87 -8.61
C ILE A 54 -10.13 10.93 -9.81
N VAL A 55 -10.59 11.43 -10.96
CA VAL A 55 -10.70 10.61 -12.18
C VAL A 55 -9.34 10.07 -12.58
N LEU A 56 -8.27 10.88 -12.52
CA LEU A 56 -6.91 10.42 -12.84
C LEU A 56 -6.37 9.39 -11.83
N TRP A 57 -6.73 9.50 -10.55
CA TRP A 57 -6.35 8.52 -9.52
C TRP A 57 -7.08 7.19 -9.70
N VAL A 58 -8.40 7.21 -9.94
CA VAL A 58 -9.20 5.99 -10.12
C VAL A 58 -8.82 5.24 -11.40
N THR A 59 -8.50 5.99 -12.46
CA THR A 59 -8.16 5.39 -13.76
C THR A 59 -6.68 5.03 -13.89
N GLU A 60 -5.81 5.54 -13.02
CA GLU A 60 -4.35 5.41 -13.08
C GLU A 60 -3.77 5.66 -14.48
N ALA A 61 -4.38 6.58 -15.24
CA ALA A 61 -4.00 6.86 -16.63
C ALA A 61 -2.57 7.39 -16.78
N ILE A 62 -2.14 8.16 -15.77
CA ILE A 62 -0.79 8.69 -15.59
C ILE A 62 -0.34 8.39 -14.15
N PRO A 63 0.98 8.39 -13.86
CA PRO A 63 1.47 8.12 -12.52
C PRO A 63 0.89 9.09 -11.48
N LEU A 64 0.58 8.59 -10.27
CA LEU A 64 -0.11 9.35 -9.21
C LEU A 64 0.57 10.69 -8.86
N TYR A 65 1.90 10.73 -8.89
CA TYR A 65 2.67 11.96 -8.63
C TYR A 65 2.49 13.00 -9.76
N VAL A 66 2.32 12.57 -11.01
CA VAL A 66 2.02 13.46 -12.13
C VAL A 66 0.60 14.01 -11.97
N SER A 67 -0.37 13.18 -11.58
CA SER A 67 -1.74 13.64 -11.31
C SER A 67 -1.78 14.71 -10.20
N ALA A 68 -1.03 14.51 -9.10
CA ALA A 68 -0.94 15.48 -8.01
C ALA A 68 -0.32 16.83 -8.44
N LEU A 69 0.77 16.77 -9.23
CA LEU A 69 1.40 17.98 -9.78
C LEU A 69 0.50 18.68 -10.79
N THR A 70 -0.18 17.94 -11.67
CA THR A 70 -1.16 18.50 -12.62
C THR A 70 -2.24 19.29 -11.87
N GLY A 71 -2.79 18.74 -10.80
CA GLY A 71 -3.73 19.47 -9.95
C GLY A 71 -3.14 20.77 -9.38
N SER A 72 -1.90 20.71 -8.89
CA SER A 72 -1.17 21.87 -8.36
C SER A 72 -0.97 22.96 -9.43
N PHE A 73 -0.61 22.59 -10.66
CA PHE A 73 -0.46 23.52 -11.77
C PHE A 73 -1.80 24.13 -12.21
N ILE A 74 -2.89 23.35 -12.19
CA ILE A 74 -4.23 23.88 -12.49
C ILE A 74 -4.63 24.93 -11.45
N LEU A 75 -4.40 24.67 -10.15
CA LEU A 75 -4.68 25.64 -9.09
C LEU A 75 -3.91 26.95 -9.26
N LEU A 76 -2.63 26.89 -9.63
CA LEU A 76 -1.81 28.09 -9.86
C LEU A 76 -2.17 28.86 -11.13
N SER A 77 -2.67 28.15 -12.16
CA SER A 77 -2.95 28.74 -13.47
C SER A 77 -4.35 29.36 -13.54
N LEU A 78 -5.33 28.73 -12.87
CA LEU A 78 -6.75 29.11 -12.96
C LEU A 78 -7.31 29.68 -11.65
N GLY A 79 -6.66 29.43 -10.51
CA GLY A 79 -7.04 29.98 -9.21
C GLY A 79 -6.10 31.11 -8.79
N ASP A 80 -6.57 31.95 -7.87
CA ASP A 80 -5.77 33.02 -7.27
C ASP A 80 -5.01 32.51 -6.03
N PHE A 81 -4.21 31.46 -6.21
CA PHE A 81 -3.42 30.83 -5.15
C PHE A 81 -1.94 31.15 -5.33
N SER A 82 -1.25 31.47 -4.23
CA SER A 82 0.19 31.65 -4.27
C SER A 82 0.90 30.30 -4.42
N ALA A 83 2.11 30.31 -5.01
CA ALA A 83 2.97 29.12 -5.05
C ALA A 83 3.29 28.59 -3.64
N GLY A 84 3.35 29.48 -2.65
CA GLY A 84 3.52 29.08 -1.25
C GLY A 84 2.38 28.20 -0.77
N ASP A 85 1.14 28.63 -0.98
CA ASP A 85 -0.04 27.91 -0.50
C ASP A 85 -0.21 26.54 -1.17
N VAL A 86 0.08 26.45 -2.48
CA VAL A 86 -0.07 25.21 -3.24
C VAL A 86 1.03 24.21 -2.94
N PHE A 87 2.27 24.65 -2.76
CA PHE A 87 3.42 23.75 -2.56
C PHE A 87 3.77 23.47 -1.10
N GLN A 88 3.33 24.28 -0.14
CA GLN A 88 3.62 24.05 1.29
C GLN A 88 3.25 22.62 1.76
N PRO A 89 2.11 22.01 1.35
CA PRO A 89 1.76 20.66 1.75
C PRO A 89 2.76 19.57 1.31
N TYR A 90 3.60 19.82 0.30
CA TYR A 90 4.63 18.88 -0.15
C TYR A 90 5.82 18.79 0.82
N PHE A 91 5.96 19.75 1.73
CA PHE A 91 7.02 19.82 2.74
C PHE A 91 6.54 19.48 4.15
N ASP A 92 5.41 18.77 4.24
CA ASP A 92 4.87 18.32 5.52
C ASP A 92 5.86 17.39 6.26
N PRO A 93 6.03 17.55 7.59
CA PRO A 93 6.91 16.68 8.39
C PRO A 93 6.62 15.18 8.24
N VAL A 94 5.37 14.82 7.96
CA VAL A 94 4.96 13.42 7.72
C VAL A 94 5.58 12.86 6.44
N ILE A 95 5.78 13.69 5.41
CA ILE A 95 6.48 13.28 4.18
C ILE A 95 7.96 13.02 4.48
N VAL A 96 8.59 13.85 5.33
CA VAL A 96 9.97 13.66 5.78
C VAL A 96 10.12 12.38 6.62
N LEU A 97 9.14 12.07 7.48
CA LEU A 97 9.09 10.82 8.24
C LEU A 97 9.07 9.60 7.30
N PHE A 98 8.24 9.62 6.25
CA PHE A 98 8.24 8.57 5.23
C PHE A 98 9.56 8.43 4.51
N LEU A 99 10.17 9.54 4.12
CA LEU A 99 11.45 9.53 3.43
C LEU A 99 12.52 8.85 4.30
N GLY A 100 12.62 9.21 5.57
CA GLY A 100 13.52 8.56 6.53
C GLY A 100 13.22 7.07 6.67
N GLY A 101 11.94 6.72 6.76
CA GLY A 101 11.46 5.34 6.79
C GLY A 101 11.87 4.50 5.57
N PHE A 102 11.71 5.04 4.36
CA PHE A 102 12.12 4.36 3.13
C PHE A 102 13.64 4.23 3.00
N ILE A 103 14.40 5.23 3.47
CA ILE A 103 15.87 5.13 3.51
C ILE A 103 16.30 4.01 4.45
N LEU A 104 15.70 3.91 5.64
CA LEU A 104 15.96 2.82 6.58
C LEU A 104 15.58 1.45 6.01
N ALA A 105 14.38 1.34 5.42
CA ALA A 105 13.92 0.12 4.76
C ALA A 105 14.86 -0.32 3.63
N ARG A 106 15.30 0.62 2.79
CA ARG A 106 16.28 0.34 1.72
C ARG A 106 17.65 -0.02 2.27
N GLY A 107 18.07 0.56 3.38
CA GLY A 107 19.28 0.16 4.10
C GLY A 107 19.20 -1.30 4.56
N MET A 108 18.12 -1.67 5.24
CA MET A 108 17.88 -3.05 5.69
C MET A 108 17.90 -4.04 4.53
N GLN A 109 17.22 -3.72 3.43
CA GLN A 109 17.19 -4.56 2.23
C GLN A 109 18.57 -4.68 1.59
N LYS A 110 19.33 -3.57 1.48
CA LYS A 110 20.67 -3.56 0.89
C LYS A 110 21.65 -4.46 1.65
N TYR A 111 21.51 -4.54 2.96
CA TYR A 111 22.35 -5.38 3.82
C TYR A 111 21.73 -6.75 4.12
N GLU A 112 20.60 -7.10 3.47
CA GLU A 112 19.85 -8.35 3.64
C GLU A 112 19.51 -8.64 5.11
N ILE A 113 19.34 -7.60 5.92
CA ILE A 113 19.00 -7.73 7.35
C ILE A 113 17.60 -8.35 7.47
N ASP A 114 16.68 -7.93 6.61
CA ASP A 114 15.34 -8.49 6.44
C ASP A 114 15.35 -10.00 6.19
N HIS A 115 16.17 -10.48 5.24
CA HIS A 115 16.32 -11.91 4.94
C HIS A 115 16.92 -12.69 6.12
N ARG A 116 17.97 -12.15 6.76
CA ARG A 116 18.61 -12.78 7.91
C ARG A 116 17.67 -12.88 9.10
N MET A 117 16.92 -11.81 9.39
CA MET A 117 15.93 -11.79 10.46
C MET A 117 14.80 -12.79 10.19
N ALA A 118 14.27 -12.82 8.96
CA ALA A 118 13.25 -13.78 8.58
C ALA A 118 13.73 -15.23 8.80
N HIS A 119 14.91 -15.57 8.28
CA HIS A 119 15.47 -16.91 8.40
C HIS A 119 15.75 -17.31 9.86
N GLU A 120 16.31 -16.41 10.66
CA GLU A 120 16.66 -16.68 12.06
C GLU A 120 15.42 -16.87 12.94
N ILE A 121 14.35 -16.10 12.72
CA ILE A 121 13.10 -16.26 13.46
C ILE A 121 12.42 -17.58 13.05
N LEU A 122 12.41 -17.91 11.76
CA LEU A 122 11.77 -19.13 11.26
C LEU A 122 12.44 -20.41 11.76
N LYS A 123 13.78 -20.41 11.95
CA LYS A 123 14.50 -21.55 12.55
C LYS A 123 14.06 -21.90 13.97
N ARG A 124 13.48 -20.93 14.69
CA ARG A 124 13.08 -21.09 16.08
C ARG A 124 11.62 -21.56 16.23
N MET A 125 10.94 -21.78 15.12
CA MET A 125 9.54 -22.17 15.12
C MET A 125 9.38 -23.69 15.14
N GLY A 126 8.44 -24.17 15.94
CA GLY A 126 8.24 -25.60 16.18
C GLY A 126 7.54 -26.36 15.05
N ASP A 127 7.38 -27.67 15.26
CA ASP A 127 6.98 -28.64 14.23
C ASP A 127 5.49 -28.65 13.87
N SER A 128 4.65 -27.90 14.60
CA SER A 128 3.21 -27.93 14.32
C SER A 128 2.84 -27.01 13.13
N PRO A 129 2.03 -27.48 12.15
CA PRO A 129 1.67 -26.68 10.98
C PRO A 129 0.99 -25.34 11.32
N LEU A 130 0.25 -25.28 12.42
CA LEU A 130 -0.45 -24.07 12.86
C LEU A 130 0.50 -23.04 13.48
N ILE A 131 1.42 -23.49 14.34
CA ILE A 131 2.47 -22.61 14.89
C ILE A 131 3.38 -22.14 13.75
N PHE A 132 3.64 -23.01 12.78
CA PHE A 132 4.41 -22.71 11.59
C PHE A 132 3.80 -21.55 10.76
N VAL A 133 2.51 -21.62 10.43
CA VAL A 133 1.84 -20.52 9.72
C VAL A 133 1.79 -19.26 10.59
N LEU A 134 1.52 -19.39 11.89
CA LEU A 134 1.45 -18.25 12.80
C LEU A 134 2.76 -17.46 12.83
N GLY A 135 3.91 -18.10 12.98
CA GLY A 135 5.15 -17.33 13.01
C GLY A 135 5.62 -16.87 11.64
N LEU A 136 5.25 -17.53 10.52
CA LEU A 136 5.35 -16.89 9.18
C LEU A 136 4.57 -15.57 9.16
N MET A 137 3.34 -15.56 9.68
CA MET A 137 2.54 -14.35 9.78
C MET A 137 3.16 -13.30 10.71
N LEU A 138 3.67 -13.69 11.89
CA LEU A 138 4.30 -12.76 12.83
C LEU A 138 5.58 -12.13 12.25
N VAL A 139 6.43 -12.92 11.60
CA VAL A 139 7.64 -12.43 10.92
C VAL A 139 7.25 -11.48 9.79
N THR A 140 6.29 -11.87 8.96
CA THR A 140 5.82 -11.03 7.86
C THR A 140 5.26 -9.71 8.38
N ALA A 141 4.43 -9.75 9.42
CA ALA A 141 3.83 -8.57 10.01
C ALA A 141 4.89 -7.65 10.62
N PHE A 142 5.87 -8.22 11.33
CA PHE A 142 6.98 -7.48 11.91
C PHE A 142 7.81 -6.78 10.83
N LEU A 143 8.21 -7.50 9.76
CA LEU A 143 8.94 -6.89 8.64
C LEU A 143 8.13 -5.76 8.01
N SER A 144 6.81 -5.95 7.86
CA SER A 144 5.90 -4.95 7.30
C SER A 144 5.68 -3.71 8.16
N MET A 145 6.05 -3.72 9.43
CA MET A 145 6.07 -2.49 10.24
C MET A 145 7.20 -1.55 9.82
N TRP A 146 8.28 -2.08 9.25
CA TRP A 146 9.49 -1.30 8.91
C TRP A 146 9.66 -1.14 7.40
N MET A 147 9.11 -2.07 6.64
CA MET A 147 9.14 -2.11 5.18
C MET A 147 7.76 -1.86 4.59
N SER A 148 7.66 -1.81 3.26
CA SER A 148 6.36 -1.79 2.61
C SER A 148 5.72 -3.18 2.61
N ASN A 149 4.39 -3.21 2.68
CA ASN A 149 3.60 -4.46 2.58
C ASN A 149 4.00 -5.31 1.37
N THR A 150 4.21 -4.67 0.21
CA THR A 150 4.63 -5.34 -1.02
C THR A 150 6.03 -5.96 -0.90
N ALA A 151 6.99 -5.26 -0.28
CA ALA A 151 8.34 -5.79 -0.11
C ALA A 151 8.37 -6.96 0.88
N SER A 152 7.67 -6.84 2.01
CA SER A 152 7.54 -7.91 3.00
C SER A 152 6.92 -9.17 2.41
N ALA A 153 5.83 -9.01 1.65
CA ALA A 153 5.20 -10.14 0.96
C ALA A 153 6.11 -10.75 -0.11
N ALA A 154 6.82 -9.93 -0.90
CA ALA A 154 7.74 -10.40 -1.93
C ALA A 154 8.90 -11.25 -1.37
N ILE A 155 9.35 -10.97 -0.15
CA ILE A 155 10.37 -11.76 0.56
C ILE A 155 9.75 -13.02 1.15
N MET A 156 8.61 -12.89 1.84
CA MET A 156 8.06 -13.97 2.66
C MET A 156 7.32 -15.03 1.85
N ILE A 157 6.71 -14.67 0.71
CA ILE A 157 6.03 -15.64 -0.17
C ILE A 157 6.99 -16.74 -0.66
N PRO A 158 8.13 -16.43 -1.32
CA PRO A 158 9.04 -17.49 -1.77
C PRO A 158 9.62 -18.29 -0.60
N ILE A 159 9.93 -17.66 0.54
CA ILE A 159 10.39 -18.36 1.75
C ILE A 159 9.31 -19.34 2.24
N SER A 160 8.05 -18.91 2.32
CA SER A 160 6.96 -19.79 2.73
C SER A 160 6.81 -21.01 1.82
N ILE A 161 6.99 -20.84 0.50
CA ILE A 161 6.92 -21.93 -0.47
C ILE A 161 8.09 -22.91 -0.29
N ILE A 162 9.31 -22.41 -0.10
CA ILE A 162 10.50 -23.25 0.12
C ILE A 162 10.29 -24.11 1.36
N VAL A 163 9.90 -23.50 2.48
CA VAL A 163 9.75 -24.23 3.74
C VAL A 163 8.57 -25.22 3.69
N LEU A 164 7.47 -24.88 2.99
CA LEU A 164 6.37 -25.82 2.75
C LEU A 164 6.83 -27.05 1.94
N ARG A 165 7.75 -26.89 0.98
CA ARG A 165 8.31 -28.01 0.22
C ARG A 165 9.21 -28.89 1.06
N GLU A 166 10.09 -28.29 1.88
CA GLU A 166 11.00 -29.03 2.76
C GLU A 166 10.25 -29.90 3.77
N ASN A 167 9.07 -29.45 4.22
CA ASN A 167 8.23 -30.19 5.15
C ASN A 167 7.22 -31.14 4.46
N ASN A 168 7.32 -31.35 3.14
CA ASN A 168 6.37 -32.14 2.33
C ASN A 168 4.89 -31.67 2.41
N LEU A 169 4.66 -30.41 2.77
CA LEU A 169 3.33 -29.79 2.89
C LEU A 169 2.88 -29.11 1.59
N PHE A 170 3.78 -29.01 0.60
CA PHE A 170 3.52 -28.41 -0.70
C PHE A 170 3.06 -29.47 -1.73
N HIS A 171 1.74 -29.55 -1.94
CA HIS A 171 1.13 -30.23 -3.09
C HIS A 171 0.42 -29.18 -3.96
N GLU A 172 0.45 -29.29 -5.29
CA GLU A 172 -0.12 -28.26 -6.19
C GLU A 172 -1.61 -27.94 -5.92
N GLN A 173 -2.34 -28.89 -5.32
CA GLN A 173 -3.74 -28.73 -4.93
C GLN A 173 -3.95 -28.52 -3.42
N SER A 174 -2.89 -28.44 -2.63
CA SER A 174 -2.96 -28.27 -1.18
C SER A 174 -3.62 -26.94 -0.83
N ARG A 175 -4.81 -27.03 -0.21
CA ARG A 175 -5.51 -25.88 0.37
C ARG A 175 -4.66 -25.21 1.45
N PHE A 176 -3.86 -25.99 2.17
CA PHE A 176 -2.95 -25.51 3.20
C PHE A 176 -1.82 -24.65 2.62
N ALA A 177 -1.21 -25.06 1.50
CA ALA A 177 -0.16 -24.26 0.86
C ALA A 177 -0.70 -22.93 0.32
N LYS A 178 -1.86 -22.96 -0.36
CA LYS A 178 -2.56 -21.74 -0.82
C LYS A 178 -2.97 -20.84 0.34
N GLY A 179 -3.46 -21.44 1.42
CA GLY A 179 -3.76 -20.76 2.68
C GLY A 179 -2.51 -20.09 3.24
N THR A 180 -1.38 -20.78 3.35
CA THR A 180 -0.15 -20.20 3.91
C THR A 180 0.33 -18.97 3.13
N VAL A 181 0.34 -19.03 1.80
CA VAL A 181 0.70 -17.87 0.95
C VAL A 181 -0.26 -16.70 1.15
N LEU A 182 -1.57 -16.99 1.23
CA LEU A 182 -2.58 -15.96 1.50
C LEU A 182 -2.45 -15.38 2.92
N ALA A 183 -2.08 -16.19 3.90
CA ALA A 183 -1.84 -15.75 5.28
C ALA A 183 -0.66 -14.78 5.35
N VAL A 184 0.42 -15.05 4.61
CA VAL A 184 1.55 -14.12 4.45
C VAL A 184 1.09 -12.80 3.84
N ALA A 185 0.29 -12.82 2.77
CA ALA A 185 -0.21 -11.59 2.14
C ALA A 185 -1.08 -10.74 3.09
N TYR A 186 -1.98 -11.39 3.85
CA TYR A 186 -2.76 -10.71 4.89
C TYR A 186 -1.87 -10.18 6.01
N ALA A 187 -0.92 -10.98 6.49
CA ALA A 187 -0.03 -10.59 7.56
C ALA A 187 0.85 -9.39 7.20
N ALA A 188 1.31 -9.29 5.95
CA ALA A 188 2.00 -8.09 5.45
C ALA A 188 1.10 -6.85 5.57
N THR A 189 -0.14 -6.94 5.08
CA THR A 189 -1.09 -5.82 5.14
C THR A 189 -1.43 -5.42 6.58
N ILE A 190 -1.71 -6.39 7.45
CA ILE A 190 -2.03 -6.18 8.86
C ILE A 190 -0.83 -5.59 9.60
N GLY A 191 0.38 -6.13 9.37
CA GLY A 191 1.61 -5.65 9.99
C GLY A 191 1.92 -4.19 9.66
N GLY A 192 1.63 -3.75 8.43
CA GLY A 192 1.79 -2.37 7.99
C GLY A 192 0.98 -1.36 8.81
N ILE A 193 -0.07 -1.78 9.52
CA ILE A 193 -0.86 -0.92 10.43
C ILE A 193 -0.07 -0.59 11.71
N GLY A 194 0.87 -1.47 12.10
CA GLY A 194 1.58 -1.41 13.38
C GLY A 194 2.51 -0.21 13.55
N SER A 195 2.90 0.49 12.48
CA SER A 195 3.77 1.67 12.57
C SER A 195 3.30 2.80 11.65
N LEU A 196 3.75 4.03 11.91
CA LEU A 196 3.48 5.17 11.04
C LEU A 196 4.10 5.02 9.64
N VAL A 197 5.21 4.30 9.56
CA VAL A 197 6.01 4.16 8.32
C VAL A 197 5.55 2.97 7.48
N GLY A 198 4.85 2.01 8.06
CA GLY A 198 4.45 0.77 7.40
C GLY A 198 3.50 0.99 6.21
N SER A 199 2.65 2.02 6.25
CA SER A 199 1.77 2.33 5.13
C SER A 199 1.39 3.82 5.01
N PRO A 200 1.21 4.35 3.77
CA PRO A 200 0.77 5.73 3.52
C PRO A 200 -0.46 6.20 4.33
N PRO A 201 -1.53 5.40 4.47
CA PRO A 201 -2.72 5.80 5.22
C PRO A 201 -2.46 6.12 6.69
N ASN A 202 -1.55 5.43 7.36
CA ASN A 202 -1.28 5.64 8.80
C ASN A 202 -0.75 7.04 9.09
N ALA A 203 0.18 7.47 8.26
CA ALA A 203 0.81 8.76 8.35
C ALA A 203 -0.12 9.90 7.93
N ILE A 204 -0.95 9.70 6.90
CA ILE A 204 -2.03 10.64 6.55
C ILE A 204 -3.00 10.78 7.73
N ALA A 205 -3.38 9.67 8.37
CA ALA A 205 -4.22 9.69 9.56
C ALA A 205 -3.53 10.41 10.73
N ALA A 206 -2.23 10.19 10.95
CA ALA A 206 -1.46 10.90 11.97
C ALA A 206 -1.41 12.41 11.73
N LYS A 207 -1.23 12.85 10.48
CA LYS A 207 -1.34 14.26 10.08
C LYS A 207 -2.72 14.84 10.44
N TYR A 208 -3.77 14.16 9.99
CA TYR A 208 -5.15 14.60 10.22
C TYR A 208 -5.51 14.68 11.70
N LEU A 209 -5.00 13.76 12.52
CA LEU A 209 -5.14 13.82 13.98
C LEU A 209 -4.37 14.99 14.58
N SER A 210 -3.16 15.26 14.09
CA SER A 210 -2.35 16.41 14.53
C SER A 210 -3.06 17.75 14.27
N GLU A 211 -3.72 17.89 13.12
CA GLU A 211 -4.53 19.08 12.78
C GLU A 211 -5.70 19.29 13.76
N ARG A 212 -6.15 18.23 14.43
CA ARG A 212 -7.20 18.25 15.47
C ARG A 212 -6.65 18.29 16.89
N SER A 213 -5.40 18.74 17.07
CA SER A 213 -4.71 18.80 18.37
C SER A 213 -4.48 17.43 19.03
N ILE A 214 -4.52 16.34 18.25
CA ILE A 214 -4.17 14.98 18.70
C ILE A 214 -2.83 14.60 18.06
N SER A 215 -1.73 15.07 18.64
CA SER A 215 -0.39 14.68 18.20
C SER A 215 -0.03 13.30 18.76
N LEU A 216 0.08 12.30 17.90
CA LEU A 216 0.59 10.97 18.26
C LEU A 216 2.05 10.88 17.86
N SER A 217 2.93 10.62 18.82
CA SER A 217 4.30 10.22 18.54
C SER A 217 4.33 8.85 17.86
N PHE A 218 5.47 8.54 17.22
CA PHE A 218 5.70 7.24 16.58
C PHE A 218 5.46 6.06 17.53
N VAL A 219 5.96 6.17 18.77
CA VAL A 219 5.82 5.11 19.78
C VAL A 219 4.38 4.99 20.27
N GLU A 220 3.67 6.10 20.48
CA GLU A 220 2.26 6.07 20.89
C GLU A 220 1.37 5.45 19.82
N TRP A 221 1.61 5.75 18.54
CA TRP A 221 0.93 5.07 17.45
C TRP A 221 1.15 3.56 17.52
N MET A 222 2.40 3.15 17.63
CA MET A 222 2.79 1.74 17.65
C MET A 222 2.17 1.01 18.85
N LEU A 223 2.20 1.59 20.04
CA LEU A 223 1.58 1.00 21.24
C LEU A 223 0.06 0.85 21.11
N LYS A 224 -0.61 1.78 20.42
CA LYS A 224 -2.05 1.70 20.17
C LYS A 224 -2.41 0.72 19.03
N ALA A 225 -1.57 0.63 18.01
CA ALA A 225 -1.81 -0.22 16.85
C ALA A 225 -1.44 -1.69 17.08
N LEU A 226 -0.37 -1.98 17.84
CA LEU A 226 0.12 -3.34 18.07
C LEU A 226 -0.94 -4.30 18.65
N PRO A 227 -1.76 -3.93 19.64
CA PRO A 227 -2.84 -4.80 20.13
C PRO A 227 -3.81 -5.19 19.01
N PHE A 228 -4.17 -4.25 18.15
CA PHE A 228 -5.03 -4.51 16.99
C PHE A 228 -4.35 -5.45 15.99
N VAL A 229 -3.07 -5.22 15.67
CA VAL A 229 -2.29 -6.09 14.77
C VAL A 229 -2.29 -7.53 15.27
N VAL A 230 -1.97 -7.73 16.56
CA VAL A 230 -1.94 -9.07 17.17
C VAL A 230 -3.30 -9.74 17.06
N LEU A 231 -4.38 -9.05 17.46
CA LEU A 231 -5.74 -9.59 17.38
C LEU A 231 -6.15 -9.92 15.94
N ALA A 232 -5.82 -9.07 14.97
CA ALA A 232 -6.14 -9.28 13.57
C ALA A 232 -5.37 -10.46 12.96
N LEU A 233 -4.10 -10.68 13.35
CA LEU A 233 -3.33 -11.85 12.93
C LEU A 233 -3.93 -13.14 13.49
N PHE A 234 -4.29 -13.16 14.79
CA PHE A 234 -4.97 -14.30 15.39
C PHE A 234 -6.32 -14.57 14.75
N PHE A 235 -7.12 -13.55 14.48
CA PHE A 235 -8.39 -13.69 13.77
C PHE A 235 -8.21 -14.26 12.36
N THR A 236 -7.19 -13.79 11.64
CA THR A 236 -6.88 -14.27 10.29
C THR A 236 -6.46 -15.73 10.31
N LEU A 237 -5.64 -16.15 11.29
CA LEU A 237 -5.25 -17.54 11.45
C LEU A 237 -6.44 -18.47 11.69
N ASN A 238 -7.40 -18.06 12.52
CA ASN A 238 -8.58 -18.88 12.87
C ASN A 238 -9.62 -19.00 11.74
N ARG A 239 -9.40 -18.37 10.57
CA ARG A 239 -10.39 -18.36 9.49
C ARG A 239 -10.45 -19.74 8.78
N PRO A 240 -11.66 -20.24 8.44
CA PRO A 240 -11.81 -21.51 7.72
C PRO A 240 -11.09 -21.46 6.37
N GLY A 241 -10.00 -22.21 6.23
CA GLY A 241 -9.10 -22.16 5.06
C GLY A 241 -7.62 -22.24 5.42
N PHE A 242 -7.23 -21.74 6.60
CA PHE A 242 -5.85 -21.82 7.11
C PHE A 242 -5.65 -22.97 8.12
N VAL A 243 -6.68 -23.27 8.92
CA VAL A 243 -6.62 -24.26 10.02
C VAL A 243 -7.43 -25.54 9.74
N GLY A 244 -8.32 -25.53 8.75
CA GLY A 244 -9.30 -26.60 8.50
C GLY A 244 -9.11 -27.42 7.23
N GLY A 245 -7.99 -27.26 6.52
CA GLY A 245 -7.62 -28.19 5.44
C GLY A 245 -6.79 -29.29 6.07
N SER A 246 -7.38 -30.46 6.29
CA SER A 246 -6.67 -31.62 6.82
C SER A 246 -5.37 -31.87 6.05
N ILE A 247 -4.35 -32.27 6.80
CA ILE A 247 -3.04 -32.75 6.32
C ILE A 247 -3.23 -34.14 5.68
N SER A 248 -4.28 -34.31 4.86
CA SER A 248 -4.67 -35.56 4.23
C SER A 248 -4.80 -35.37 2.73
#